data_AF-A0A7U4DQ37-F1
#
_entry.id   AF-A0A7U4DQ37-F1
#
_cell.length_a   1.000
_cell.length_b   1.000
_cell.length_c   1.000
_cell.angle_alpha   90.00
_cell.angle_beta   90.00
_cell.angle_gamma   90.00
#
_symmetry.space_group_name_H-M   'P 1'
#
loop_
_entity.id
_entity.type
_entity.pdbx_description
1 polymer ?
#
loop_
_entity_poly.entity_id
_entity_poly.type
_entity_poly.pdbx_seq_one_letter_code
_entity_poly.pdbx_strand_id
1 'polypeptide(L)'
;MPKNQSDSSCIVLNDVPTQCHHRKRCGNRMAHGGTPLPEICCHKRLRVCAINGDRKTCAKMANLGVLPGCELELLCKGGGQQCMVKVNGGTISLDALTATNILVAPV
;
A
#
# COMPACT_ATOMS: atom_id res chain seq x y z
N MET A 1 -19.71 -29.83 -1.62
CA MET A 1 -19.67 -28.40 -1.27
C MET A 1 -18.50 -27.77 -1.98
N PRO A 2 -18.70 -26.94 -3.03
CA PRO A 2 -17.58 -26.33 -3.74
C PRO A 2 -17.10 -25.07 -3.01
N LYS A 3 -15.80 -24.98 -2.78
CA LYS A 3 -15.10 -23.81 -2.24
C LYS A 3 -15.19 -22.68 -3.27
N ASN A 4 -15.88 -21.60 -2.91
CA ASN A 4 -16.03 -20.40 -3.72
C ASN A 4 -14.71 -19.62 -3.68
N GLN A 5 -13.82 -19.89 -4.63
CA GLN A 5 -12.62 -19.08 -4.85
C GLN A 5 -13.09 -17.80 -5.52
N SER A 6 -13.23 -16.72 -4.73
CA SER A 6 -13.47 -15.39 -5.26
C SER A 6 -12.24 -14.93 -6.03
N ASP A 7 -12.33 -15.12 -7.34
CA ASP A 7 -11.45 -14.61 -8.39
C ASP A 7 -11.49 -13.08 -8.37
N SER A 8 -10.73 -12.47 -7.45
CA SER A 8 -10.56 -11.02 -7.42
C SER A 8 -9.49 -10.63 -8.43
N SER A 9 -9.87 -10.72 -9.70
CA SER A 9 -9.15 -10.15 -10.83
C SER A 9 -9.04 -8.64 -10.62
N CYS A 10 -7.82 -8.16 -10.38
CA CYS A 10 -7.48 -6.74 -10.43
C CYS A 10 -7.49 -6.32 -11.89
N ILE A 11 -8.68 -6.03 -12.41
CA ILE A 11 -8.85 -5.45 -13.74
C ILE A 11 -8.10 -4.12 -13.73
N VAL A 12 -7.14 -3.98 -14.64
CA VAL A 12 -6.34 -2.77 -14.84
C VAL A 12 -7.26 -1.67 -15.35
N LEU A 13 -7.96 -1.00 -14.44
CA LEU A 13 -8.87 0.09 -14.78
C LEU A 13 -8.08 1.40 -14.74
N ASN A 14 -7.71 1.85 -15.93
CA ASN A 14 -7.46 3.27 -16.17
C ASN A 14 -8.71 4.04 -15.69
N ASP A 15 -8.52 4.95 -14.74
CA ASP A 15 -9.52 5.89 -14.23
C ASP A 15 -10.66 5.36 -13.34
N VAL A 16 -10.33 4.58 -12.29
CA VAL A 16 -11.20 4.58 -11.10
C VAL A 16 -10.76 5.73 -10.19
N PRO A 17 -11.53 6.83 -10.06
CA PRO A 17 -11.33 7.73 -8.94
C PRO A 17 -11.63 6.92 -7.68
N THR A 18 -10.59 6.58 -6.92
CA THR A 18 -10.69 5.95 -5.61
C THR A 18 -11.34 6.95 -4.65
N GLN A 19 -12.65 7.11 -4.77
CA GLN A 19 -13.45 7.99 -3.94
C GLN A 19 -13.56 7.33 -2.56
N CYS A 20 -12.58 7.62 -1.70
CA CYS A 20 -12.62 7.15 -0.34
C CYS A 20 -13.77 7.84 0.42
N HIS A 21 -14.85 7.10 0.67
CA HIS A 21 -15.98 7.56 1.48
C HIS A 21 -15.60 7.87 2.94
N HIS A 22 -14.39 7.50 3.38
CA HIS A 22 -13.86 7.76 4.73
C HIS A 22 -12.91 8.96 4.84
N ARG A 23 -12.94 9.90 3.87
CA ARG A 23 -12.08 11.11 3.84
C ARG A 23 -11.98 11.85 5.19
N LYS A 24 -13.05 11.87 6.00
CA LYS A 24 -13.10 12.52 7.32
C LYS A 24 -12.16 11.89 8.38
N ARG A 25 -11.74 10.62 8.22
CA ARG A 25 -10.88 9.91 9.21
C ARG A 25 -9.43 9.75 8.78
N CYS A 26 -9.14 9.91 7.49
CA CYS A 26 -7.84 9.53 6.91
C CYS A 26 -6.75 10.60 6.98
N GLY A 27 -6.97 11.68 7.74
CA GLY A 27 -6.01 12.78 7.88
C GLY A 27 -5.54 13.07 9.31
N ASN A 28 -6.04 12.35 10.34
CA ASN A 28 -5.83 12.77 11.74
C ASN A 28 -5.05 11.77 12.62
N ARG A 29 -4.41 10.77 12.02
CA ARG A 29 -3.53 9.82 12.71
C ARG A 29 -2.08 9.99 12.26
N MET A 30 -1.55 11.21 12.33
CA MET A 30 -0.10 11.39 12.34
C MET A 30 0.42 11.12 13.75
N ALA A 31 0.35 9.85 14.17
CA ALA A 31 1.20 9.39 15.25
C ALA A 31 2.64 9.37 14.70
N HIS A 32 3.56 9.98 15.42
CA HIS A 32 4.99 10.08 15.08
C HIS A 32 5.55 8.72 14.62
N GLY A 33 5.60 8.45 13.31
CA GLY A 33 6.01 7.14 12.78
C GLY A 33 5.37 6.69 11.45
N GLY A 34 4.29 7.35 11.01
CA GLY A 34 3.59 7.02 9.76
C GLY A 34 2.39 6.08 9.98
N THR A 35 1.63 5.82 8.91
CA THR A 35 0.42 4.98 8.90
C THR A 35 0.67 3.73 8.05
N PRO A 36 0.21 2.53 8.45
CA PRO A 36 0.29 1.35 7.60
C PRO A 36 -0.36 1.57 6.23
N LEU A 37 0.27 1.06 5.18
CA LEU A 37 -0.20 1.24 3.80
C LEU A 37 -1.69 0.85 3.59
N PRO A 38 -2.23 -0.25 4.17
CA PRO A 38 -3.63 -0.62 4.06
C PRO A 38 -4.60 0.28 4.82
N GLU A 39 -4.14 1.21 5.64
CA GLU A 39 -5.03 2.16 6.33
C GLU A 39 -5.22 3.44 5.51
N ILE A 40 -4.29 3.75 4.62
CA ILE A 40 -4.38 4.92 3.73
C ILE A 40 -5.45 4.71 2.66
N CYS A 41 -6.30 5.71 2.41
CA CYS A 41 -7.31 5.61 1.35
C CYS A 41 -7.40 6.85 0.43
N CYS A 42 -6.68 7.94 0.72
CA CYS A 42 -6.91 9.23 0.06
C CYS A 42 -5.73 9.75 -0.76
N HIS A 43 -4.56 9.13 -0.64
CA HIS A 43 -3.32 9.72 -1.14
C HIS A 43 -2.80 8.89 -2.29
N LYS A 44 -2.65 9.55 -3.45
CA LYS A 44 -1.99 8.94 -4.60
C LYS A 44 -0.50 8.80 -4.37
N ARG A 45 0.18 9.81 -3.82
CA ARG A 45 1.62 9.77 -3.52
C ARG A 45 1.87 9.71 -2.03
N LEU A 46 2.81 8.86 -1.65
CA LEU A 46 3.15 8.55 -0.27
C LEU A 46 4.67 8.43 -0.14
N ARG A 47 5.21 8.86 0.99
CA ARG A 47 6.60 8.62 1.37
C ARG A 47 6.66 7.44 2.34
N VAL A 48 7.58 6.52 2.11
CA VAL A 48 7.87 5.43 3.05
C VAL A 48 8.60 6.01 4.27
N CYS A 49 8.00 5.87 5.44
CA CYS A 49 8.60 6.27 6.71
C CYS A 49 9.50 5.15 7.26
N ALA A 50 8.99 3.92 7.27
CA ALA A 50 9.69 2.76 7.81
C ALA A 50 9.14 1.46 7.21
N ILE A 51 9.93 0.39 7.33
CA ILE A 51 9.56 -0.97 6.96
C ILE A 51 9.83 -1.85 8.17
N ASN A 52 8.76 -2.43 8.71
CA ASN A 52 8.83 -3.35 9.84
C ASN A 52 9.01 -4.79 9.33
N GLY A 53 9.61 -5.65 10.14
CA GLY A 53 9.81 -7.06 9.81
C GLY A 53 11.22 -7.55 10.09
N ASP A 54 11.50 -8.77 9.64
CA ASP A 54 12.83 -9.37 9.78
C ASP A 54 13.79 -8.88 8.69
N ARG A 55 15.08 -9.21 8.84
CA ARG A 55 16.12 -8.82 7.89
C ARG A 55 15.82 -9.28 6.45
N LYS A 56 15.18 -10.45 6.29
CA LYS A 56 14.82 -11.00 4.98
C LYS A 56 13.73 -10.17 4.32
N THR A 57 12.71 -9.75 5.07
CA THR A 57 11.63 -8.91 4.60
C THR A 57 12.15 -7.54 4.16
N CYS A 58 12.98 -6.90 4.97
CA CYS A 58 13.57 -5.61 4.61
C CYS A 58 14.46 -5.72 3.36
N ALA A 59 15.27 -6.77 3.24
CA ALA A 59 16.10 -7.00 2.05
C ALA A 59 15.25 -7.23 0.79
N LYS A 60 14.16 -8.01 0.90
CA LYS A 60 13.21 -8.21 -0.19
C LYS A 60 12.59 -6.88 -0.64
N MET A 61 12.14 -6.04 0.30
CA MET A 61 11.56 -4.74 -0.02
C MET A 61 12.58 -3.79 -0.66
N ALA A 62 13.82 -3.76 -0.15
CA ALA A 62 14.90 -2.99 -0.73
C ALA A 62 15.20 -3.40 -2.18
N ASN A 63 15.22 -4.70 -2.48
CA ASN A 63 15.38 -5.22 -3.85
C ASN A 63 14.22 -4.83 -4.77
N LEU A 64 13.03 -4.58 -4.22
CA LEU A 64 11.87 -4.06 -4.94
C LEU A 64 11.88 -2.51 -5.04
N GLY A 65 12.93 -1.85 -4.55
CA GLY A 65 13.04 -0.39 -4.55
C GLY A 65 12.24 0.31 -3.46
N VAL A 66 11.67 -0.43 -2.51
CA VAL A 66 10.92 0.11 -1.38
C VAL A 66 11.87 0.26 -0.19
N LEU A 67 12.29 1.50 0.08
CA LEU A 67 13.17 1.85 1.20
C LEU A 67 12.60 3.04 1.98
N PRO A 68 12.95 3.20 3.27
CA PRO A 68 12.66 4.42 4.01
C PRO A 68 13.15 5.66 3.26
N GLY A 69 12.27 6.65 3.12
CA GLY A 69 12.52 7.90 2.40
C GLY A 69 12.06 7.88 0.94
N CYS A 70 11.86 6.73 0.31
CA CYS A 70 11.37 6.65 -1.06
C CYS A 70 9.90 7.04 -1.17
N GLU A 71 9.53 7.52 -2.36
CA GLU A 71 8.14 7.78 -2.70
C GLU A 71 7.52 6.60 -3.45
N LEU A 72 6.23 6.41 -3.21
CA LEU A 72 5.40 5.42 -3.89
C LEU A 72 4.06 6.02 -4.29
N GLU A 73 3.48 5.48 -5.35
CA GLU A 73 2.13 5.80 -5.78
C GLU A 73 1.18 4.67 -5.38
N LEU A 74 0.13 4.95 -4.62
CA LEU A 74 -0.92 3.97 -4.31
C LEU A 74 -1.88 3.88 -5.50
N LEU A 75 -1.84 2.76 -6.21
CA LEU A 75 -2.70 2.51 -7.37
C LEU A 75 -4.03 1.86 -6.93
N CYS A 76 -3.94 0.86 -6.06
CA CYS A 76 -5.11 0.15 -5.55
C CYS A 76 -4.88 -0.31 -4.12
N LYS A 77 -5.86 -0.05 -3.26
CA LYS A 77 -5.88 -0.53 -1.86
C LYS A 77 -6.30 -2.00 -1.74
N GLY A 78 -6.79 -2.57 -2.84
CA GLY A 78 -7.30 -3.94 -3.04
C GLY A 78 -7.92 -4.60 -1.81
N GLY A 79 -9.13 -4.18 -1.47
CA GLY A 79 -10.09 -4.95 -0.65
C GLY A 79 -9.63 -5.53 0.70
N GLY A 80 -8.43 -5.20 1.19
CA GLY A 80 -7.81 -5.81 2.36
C GLY A 80 -7.00 -7.10 2.13
N GLN A 81 -6.88 -7.60 0.89
CA GLN A 81 -6.12 -8.84 0.59
C GLN A 81 -4.78 -8.56 -0.09
N GLN A 82 -4.75 -7.59 -1.01
CA GLN A 82 -3.55 -7.20 -1.76
C GLN A 82 -3.60 -5.71 -2.08
N CYS A 83 -2.47 -5.00 -2.05
CA CYS A 83 -2.41 -3.61 -2.51
C CYS A 83 -1.39 -3.47 -3.64
N MET A 84 -1.69 -2.60 -4.61
CA MET A 84 -0.79 -2.30 -5.72
C MET A 84 -0.21 -0.91 -5.55
N VAL A 85 1.12 -0.83 -5.63
CA VAL A 85 1.88 0.41 -5.56
C VAL A 85 2.81 0.55 -6.75
N LYS A 86 3.05 1.79 -7.18
CA LYS A 86 4.08 2.12 -8.16
C LYS A 86 5.30 2.68 -7.44
N VAL A 87 6.47 2.13 -7.72
CA VAL A 87 7.75 2.51 -7.10
C VAL A 87 8.82 2.50 -8.19
N ASN A 88 9.60 3.57 -8.30
CA ASN A 88 10.66 3.71 -9.32
C ASN A 88 10.20 3.39 -10.76
N GLY A 89 8.95 3.74 -11.10
CA GLY A 89 8.36 3.47 -12.41
C GLY A 89 7.80 2.04 -12.59
N GLY A 90 8.16 1.09 -11.73
CA GLY A 90 7.62 -0.26 -11.70
C GLY A 90 6.35 -0.36 -10.85
N THR A 91 5.51 -1.37 -11.13
CA THR A 91 4.31 -1.67 -10.33
C THR A 91 4.52 -2.96 -9.55
N ILE A 92 4.19 -2.95 -8.26
CA ILE A 92 4.36 -4.06 -7.34
C ILE A 92 3.02 -4.36 -6.65
N SER A 93 2.64 -5.63 -6.67
CA SER A 93 1.54 -6.14 -5.85
C SER A 93 2.10 -6.64 -4.52
N LEU A 94 1.56 -6.13 -3.43
CA LEU A 94 1.94 -6.49 -2.06
C LEU A 94 0.78 -7.26 -1.43
N ASP A 95 1.08 -8.35 -0.74
CA ASP A 95 0.10 -9.03 0.11
C ASP A 95 -0.23 -8.19 1.36
N ALA A 96 -1.33 -8.54 2.03
CA ALA A 96 -1.80 -7.82 3.21
C ALA A 96 -0.77 -7.70 4.34
N LEU A 97 0.04 -8.75 4.58
CA LEU A 97 1.03 -8.75 5.64
C LEU A 97 2.20 -7.81 5.30
N THR A 98 2.72 -7.93 4.07
CA THR A 98 3.78 -7.03 3.58
C THR A 98 3.32 -5.57 3.59
N ALA A 99 2.09 -5.29 3.15
CA ALA A 99 1.53 -3.94 3.14
C ALA A 99 1.39 -3.34 4.55
N THR A 100 0.94 -4.13 5.52
CA THR A 100 0.77 -3.70 6.93
C THR A 100 2.11 -3.33 7.57
N ASN A 101 3.19 -3.96 7.13
CA ASN A 101 4.54 -3.70 7.62
C ASN A 101 5.20 -2.45 7.01
N ILE A 102 4.61 -1.84 5.98
CA ILE A 102 5.12 -0.63 5.35
C ILE A 102 4.39 0.58 5.95
N LEU A 103 5.14 1.41 6.67
CA LEU A 103 4.64 2.65 7.23
C LEU A 103 4.90 3.80 6.26
N VAL A 104 3.86 4.59 6.02
CA VAL A 104 3.86 5.66 5.01
C VAL A 104 3.21 6.92 5.54
N ALA A 105 3.61 8.05 4.97
CA ALA A 105 2.98 9.35 5.18
C ALA A 105 2.65 10.00 3.83
N PRO A 106 1.64 10.87 3.76
CA PRO A 106 1.45 11.76 2.61
C PRO A 106 2.73 12.55 2.32
N VAL A 107 3.03 12.74 1.03
CA VAL A 107 4.06 13.69 0.56
C VAL A 107 3.48 15.10 0.56
#